data_AF-A0A355QF41-F1
#
_entry.id   AF-A0A355QF41-F1
#
_cell.length_a   1.000
_cell.length_b   1.000
_cell.length_c   1.000
_cell.angle_alpha   90.00
_cell.angle_beta   90.00
_cell.angle_gamma   90.00
#
_symmetry.space_group_name_H-M   'P 1'
#
loop_
_entity.id
_entity.type
_entity.pdbx_description
1 polymer ?
#
loop_
_entity_poly.entity_id
_entity_poly.type
_entity_poly.pdbx_seq_one_letter_code
_entity_poly.pdbx_strand_id
1 'polypeptide(L)' 'DGLKPVQRRILYSMLRMGVRPDTPHRKSARIVGDTMGRYHPHG' A
#
# COMPACT_ATOMS: atom_id res chain seq x y z
N ASP A 1 13.07 8.26 -5.24
CA ASP A 1 12.19 8.66 -4.12
C ASP A 1 12.91 8.64 -2.76
N GLY A 2 14.09 8.02 -2.61
CA GLY A 2 14.74 7.90 -1.30
C GLY A 2 14.04 6.88 -0.38
N LEU A 3 13.13 6.06 -0.94
CA LEU A 3 12.35 5.09 -0.19
C LEU A 3 12.94 3.69 -0.31
N LYS A 4 12.85 2.94 0.79
CA LYS A 4 13.12 1.50 0.79
C LYS A 4 12.08 0.77 -0.07
N PRO A 5 12.41 -0.38 -0.69
CA PRO A 5 11.50 -1.10 -1.58
C PRO A 5 10.11 -1.37 -0.98
N VAL A 6 10.05 -1.70 0.32
CA VAL A 6 8.79 -1.93 1.03
C VAL A 6 7.92 -0.67 1.11
N GLN A 7 8.51 0.50 1.40
CA GLN A 7 7.79 1.77 1.48
C GLN A 7 7.18 2.14 0.13
N ARG A 8 7.94 1.95 -0.96
CA ARG A 8 7.44 2.18 -2.32
C ARG A 8 6.25 1.28 -2.66
N ARG A 9 6.31 -0.01 -2.30
CA ARG A 9 5.24 -0.97 -2.56
C ARG A 9 3.94 -0.61 -1.84
N ILE A 10 4.03 -0.15 -0.59
CA ILE A 10 2.87 0.32 0.18
C ILE A 10 2.22 1.53 -0.49
N LEU A 11 3.01 2.55 -0.83
CA LEU A 11 2.49 3.76 -1.50
C LEU A 11 1.86 3.42 -2.86
N TYR A 12 2.47 2.49 -3.61
CA TYR A 12 1.95 2.06 -4.89
C TYR A 12 0.64 1.27 -4.76
N SER A 13 0.53 0.37 -3.78
CA SER A 13 -0.73 -0.34 -3.50
C SER A 13 -1.84 0.65 -3.09
N MET A 14 -1.53 1.63 -2.22
CA MET A 14 -2.47 2.68 -1.84
C MET A 14 -2.97 3.48 -3.07
N LEU A 15 -2.06 3.84 -3.98
CA LEU A 15 -2.40 4.53 -5.23
C LEU A 15 -3.34 3.68 -6.11
N ARG A 16 -3.05 2.39 -6.28
CA ARG A 16 -3.86 1.46 -7.07
C ARG A 16 -5.24 1.19 -6.47
N MET A 17 -5.36 1.28 -5.15
CA MET A 17 -6.62 1.15 -4.42
C MET A 17 -7.44 2.45 -4.39
N GLY A 18 -6.90 3.55 -4.91
CA GLY A 18 -7.54 4.85 -4.86
C GLY A 18 -7.57 5.47 -3.46
N VAL A 19 -6.68 5.04 -2.55
CA VAL A 19 -6.54 5.66 -1.23
C VAL A 19 -5.76 6.96 -1.42
N ARG A 20 -6.51 8.05 -1.49
CA ARG A 20 -6.02 9.41 -1.67
C ARG A 20 -6.44 10.31 -0.50
N PRO A 21 -5.80 11.48 -0.31
CA PRO A 21 -6.13 12.39 0.79
C PRO A 21 -7.59 12.87 0.80
N ASP A 22 -8.25 12.88 -0.35
CA ASP A 22 -9.66 13.26 -0.55
C ASP A 22 -10.66 12.12 -0.32
N THR A 23 -10.17 10.89 -0.11
CA THR A 23 -11.03 9.70 0.05
C THR A 23 -11.15 9.26 1.51
N PRO A 24 -12.27 8.65 1.93
CA PRO A 24 -12.41 8.10 3.28
C PRO A 24 -11.30 7.10 3.63
N HIS A 25 -10.81 7.17 4.86
CA HIS A 25 -9.77 6.27 5.33
C HIS A 25 -10.20 4.80 5.26
N ARG A 26 -9.27 3.94 4.84
CA ARG A 26 -9.41 2.49 4.88
C ARG A 26 -8.53 1.91 5.98
N LYS A 27 -8.97 0.79 6.55
CA LYS A 27 -8.20 0.08 7.59
C LYS A 27 -6.82 -0.31 7.06
N SER A 28 -5.77 -0.07 7.85
CA SER A 28 -4.38 -0.37 7.49
C SER A 28 -4.17 -1.83 7.11
N ALA A 29 -4.84 -2.76 7.80
CA ALA A 29 -4.79 -4.20 7.49
C ALA A 29 -5.19 -4.52 6.04
N ARG A 30 -6.09 -3.73 5.45
CA ARG A 30 -6.50 -3.92 4.05
C ARG A 30 -5.39 -3.54 3.07
N ILE A 31 -4.67 -2.45 3.35
CA ILE A 31 -3.55 -1.97 2.53
C ILE A 31 -2.37 -2.93 2.66
N VAL A 32 -2.09 -3.41 3.88
CA VAL A 32 -1.05 -4.42 4.14
C VAL A 32 -1.37 -5.72 3.40
N GLY A 33 -2.62 -6.21 3.47
CA GLY A 33 -3.05 -7.41 2.75
C GLY A 33 -2.87 -7.32 1.23
N ASP A 34 -3.25 -6.19 0.60
CA ASP A 34 -3.07 -5.99 -0.84
C ASP A 34 -1.59 -5.87 -1.23
N THR A 35 -0.81 -5.15 -0.42
CA THR A 35 0.64 -5.01 -0.64
C THR A 35 1.34 -6.36 -0.56
N MET A 36 0.99 -7.19 0.44
CA MET A 36 1.58 -8.52 0.60
C MET A 36 1.19 -9.45 -0.56
N GLY A 37 -0.10 -9.48 -0.91
CA GLY A 37 -0.62 -10.39 -1.94
C GLY A 37 -0.11 -10.07 -3.35
N ARG A 38 0.26 -8.82 -3.64
CA ARG A 38 0.62 -8.37 -5.01
C ARG A 38 2.09 -7.99 -5.18
N TYR A 39 2.72 -7.46 -4.14
CA TYR A 39 4.00 -6.76 -4.29
C TYR A 39 5.05 -7.21 -3.26
N HIS A 40 4.67 -7.85 -2.16
CA HIS A 40 5.60 -8.30 -1.11
C HIS A 40 5.21 -9.67 -0.55
N PRO A 41 5.71 -10.79 -1.10
CA PRO A 41 5.27 -12.15 -0.73
C PRO A 41 5.84 -12.65 0.61
N HIS A 42 6.18 -11.73 1.51
CA HIS A 42 6.72 -12.00 2.84
C HIS A 42 5.92 -11.17 3.86
N GLY A 43 5.60 -11.79 5.00
CA GLY A 43 4.88 -11.16 6.11
C GLY A 43 5.79 -10.30 6.96
#